data_AF-A0A4V3WCG9-F1
#
_entry.id   AF-A0A4V3WCG9-F1
#
_cell.length_a   1.000
_cell.length_b   1.000
_cell.length_c   1.000
_cell.angle_alpha   90.00
_cell.angle_beta   90.00
_cell.angle_gamma   90.00
#
_symmetry.space_group_name_H-M   'P 1'
#
loop_
_entity.id
_entity.type
_entity.pdbx_description
1 polymer ?
#
loop_
_entity_poly.entity_id
_entity_poly.type
_entity_poly.pdbx_seq_one_letter_code
_entity_poly.pdbx_strand_id
1 'polypeptide(L)'
;MVFGAASGAKAQAVRRGRWMGRPQARSDDRAIGMNELSPLALPDRPALTVEMRLRRAEWQIERAQKVAVIALADLAEHRDRATGEHVLRVARLTHEMARHLAESAERPEELDDDFLRQVGIASILHDVGKISVPDSILHKPGPLTPEERKVMERHAVDGGAMLKRVETLLSGSRQFELAAEIAVHHHERWDGKGYPHGLAGAAIPLSARIVGVADVFDALSSERPYKRAWTQAETLEYMRAGAGTQFDARIVAALHGVLEERDRTRRIVWQPHMTLGHPLIDHDHQTLLELVNQVSSPLTRRDPVALEFVLDELLAYTVYHFAREEKLMEAAGYPDLAQHKRVHAHMIAQVRELQARLAEADEALGDELQAFLERWLVEHILGEDRRYIPFVRADAEL
;
A
#
# COMPACT_ATOMS: atom_id res chain seq x y z
N MET A 1 41.44 8.34 -32.61
CA MET A 1 42.01 7.05 -33.09
C MET A 1 41.06 5.98 -32.60
N VAL A 2 40.02 5.57 -33.35
CA VAL A 2 40.00 4.64 -34.51
C VAL A 2 40.69 3.31 -34.14
N PHE A 3 40.18 2.07 -34.17
CA PHE A 3 39.02 1.31 -34.74
C PHE A 3 38.58 0.26 -33.65
N GLY A 4 37.50 -0.51 -33.70
CA GLY A 4 36.58 -0.88 -34.78
C GLY A 4 35.48 -1.84 -34.28
N ALA A 5 34.47 -2.00 -35.13
CA ALA A 5 33.30 -2.85 -34.94
C ALA A 5 33.59 -4.34 -35.14
N ALA A 6 32.90 -5.20 -34.40
CA ALA A 6 32.59 -6.56 -34.85
C ALA A 6 31.24 -7.00 -34.25
N SER A 7 30.27 -7.11 -35.14
CA SER A 7 28.97 -7.74 -34.96
C SER A 7 29.09 -9.22 -34.58
N GLY A 8 28.29 -9.66 -33.61
CA GLY A 8 28.15 -11.07 -33.25
C GLY A 8 26.80 -11.33 -32.60
N ALA A 9 25.77 -11.50 -33.42
CA ALA A 9 24.46 -11.94 -32.98
C ALA A 9 24.56 -13.35 -32.35
N LYS A 10 24.14 -13.48 -31.09
CA LYS A 10 23.73 -14.76 -30.51
C LYS A 10 22.34 -14.60 -29.93
N ALA A 11 21.37 -15.12 -30.68
CA ALA A 11 20.01 -15.33 -30.24
C ALA A 11 20.02 -16.28 -29.02
N GLN A 12 19.42 -15.84 -27.90
CA GLN A 12 19.01 -16.73 -26.83
C GLN A 12 17.49 -16.70 -26.69
N ALA A 13 16.94 -17.91 -26.61
CA ALA A 13 15.56 -18.25 -26.81
C ALA A 13 14.64 -17.71 -25.70
N VAL A 14 13.67 -16.88 -26.10
CA VAL A 14 12.48 -16.61 -25.28
C VAL A 14 11.63 -17.88 -25.26
N ARG A 15 11.56 -18.53 -24.09
CA ARG A 15 10.63 -19.62 -23.81
C ARG A 15 9.19 -19.09 -23.95
N ARG A 16 8.57 -19.36 -25.10
CA ARG A 16 7.14 -19.14 -25.32
C ARG A 16 6.35 -20.12 -24.45
N GLY A 17 5.73 -19.59 -23.39
CA GLY A 17 4.68 -20.30 -22.65
C GLY A 17 3.51 -20.60 -23.59
N ARG A 18 3.26 -21.89 -23.78
CA ARG A 18 2.25 -22.45 -24.69
C ARG A 18 0.86 -22.25 -24.08
N TRP A 19 0.12 -21.23 -24.53
CA TRP A 19 -1.33 -21.20 -24.38
C TRP A 19 -1.92 -22.20 -25.39
N MET A 20 -2.16 -23.44 -24.94
CA MET A 20 -2.95 -24.42 -25.71
C MET A 20 -4.39 -24.41 -25.21
N GLY A 21 -5.30 -24.00 -26.11
CA GLY A 21 -6.74 -24.10 -25.90
C GLY A 21 -7.50 -23.01 -26.64
N ARG A 22 -7.68 -23.15 -27.96
CA ARG A 22 -8.75 -22.41 -28.67
C ARG A 22 -10.09 -23.03 -28.25
N PRO A 23 -11.06 -22.27 -27.72
CA PRO A 23 -12.43 -22.75 -27.70
C PRO A 23 -12.96 -22.71 -29.14
N GLN A 24 -13.37 -23.85 -29.66
CA GLN A 24 -14.22 -23.90 -30.85
C GLN A 24 -15.49 -23.10 -30.54
N ALA A 25 -15.78 -22.10 -31.37
CA ALA A 25 -17.04 -21.38 -31.37
C ALA A 25 -18.18 -22.38 -31.55
N ARG A 26 -18.89 -22.67 -30.47
CA ARG A 26 -20.26 -23.17 -30.55
C ARG A 26 -21.15 -21.95 -30.58
N SER A 27 -21.89 -21.83 -31.68
CA SER A 27 -22.94 -20.85 -31.89
C SER A 27 -24.06 -21.07 -30.87
N ASP A 28 -23.96 -20.41 -29.74
CA ASP A 28 -25.07 -20.04 -28.89
C ASP A 28 -24.72 -18.66 -28.30
N ASP A 29 -24.90 -17.63 -29.13
CA ASP A 29 -24.88 -16.23 -28.72
C ASP A 29 -26.03 -16.01 -27.72
N ARG A 30 -25.70 -16.14 -26.43
CA ARG A 30 -26.39 -15.41 -25.38
C ARG A 30 -25.34 -14.60 -24.64
N ALA A 31 -25.23 -13.33 -25.04
CA ALA A 31 -24.73 -12.30 -24.15
C ALA A 31 -25.59 -12.36 -22.88
N ILE A 32 -25.04 -12.90 -21.79
CA ILE A 32 -25.65 -12.75 -20.47
C ILE A 32 -25.43 -11.28 -20.13
N GLY A 33 -26.45 -10.46 -20.36
CA GLY A 33 -26.44 -9.07 -19.93
C GLY A 33 -26.32 -9.01 -18.41
N MET A 34 -25.55 -8.05 -17.88
CA MET A 34 -25.44 -7.73 -16.45
C MET A 34 -26.77 -7.25 -15.80
N ASN A 35 -27.91 -7.53 -16.45
CA ASN A 35 -29.26 -7.43 -15.89
C ASN A 35 -29.63 -8.68 -15.04
N GLU A 36 -28.75 -9.69 -14.97
CA GLU A 36 -28.88 -10.86 -14.09
C GLU A 36 -27.85 -10.85 -12.95
N LEU A 37 -27.48 -9.67 -12.44
CA LEU A 37 -26.99 -9.59 -11.05
C LEU A 37 -28.19 -9.84 -10.13
N SER A 38 -28.61 -11.10 -10.04
CA SER A 38 -29.36 -11.57 -8.90
C SER A 38 -28.52 -11.19 -7.69
N PRO A 39 -29.06 -10.50 -6.67
CA PRO A 39 -28.32 -10.33 -5.43
C PRO A 39 -27.88 -11.73 -5.03
N LEU A 40 -26.58 -11.95 -4.84
CA LEU A 40 -26.13 -13.14 -4.14
C LEU A 40 -26.93 -13.07 -2.84
N ALA A 41 -27.97 -13.90 -2.72
CA ALA A 41 -28.85 -13.86 -1.57
C ALA A 41 -27.90 -14.03 -0.39
N LEU A 42 -27.76 -12.97 0.41
CA LEU A 42 -26.96 -13.04 1.61
C LEU A 42 -27.51 -14.26 2.36
N PRO A 43 -26.70 -15.31 2.58
CA PRO A 43 -27.21 -16.49 3.24
C PRO A 43 -27.88 -16.04 4.53
N ASP A 44 -29.07 -16.57 4.79
CA ASP A 44 -29.86 -16.24 5.98
C ASP A 44 -28.98 -16.57 7.20
N ARG A 45 -28.31 -15.55 7.75
CA ARG A 45 -27.23 -15.76 8.71
C ARG A 45 -27.87 -16.15 10.04
N PRO A 46 -27.44 -17.26 10.68
CA PRO A 46 -27.85 -17.53 12.04
C PRO A 46 -27.48 -16.33 12.91
N ALA A 47 -28.31 -16.02 13.91
CA ALA A 47 -28.04 -14.93 14.84
C ALA A 47 -26.62 -15.10 15.42
N LEU A 48 -25.76 -14.09 15.21
CA LEU A 48 -24.38 -14.11 15.72
C LEU A 48 -24.38 -14.46 17.20
N THR A 49 -23.51 -15.40 17.59
CA THR A 49 -23.30 -15.74 19.00
C THR A 49 -22.80 -14.51 19.77
N VAL A 50 -22.96 -14.49 21.09
CA VAL A 50 -22.44 -13.39 21.93
C VAL A 50 -20.93 -13.21 21.72
N GLU A 51 -20.18 -14.31 21.56
CA GLU A 51 -18.75 -14.27 21.29
C GLU A 51 -18.42 -13.63 19.93
N MET A 52 -19.15 -13.98 18.86
CA MET A 52 -18.96 -13.36 17.55
C MET A 52 -19.29 -11.87 17.58
N ARG A 53 -20.33 -11.47 18.33
CA ARG A 53 -20.68 -10.05 18.50
C ARG A 53 -19.59 -9.28 19.25
N LEU A 54 -18.99 -9.90 20.28
CA LEU A 54 -17.89 -9.30 21.03
C LEU A 54 -16.66 -9.12 20.15
N ARG A 55 -16.20 -10.16 19.45
CA ARG A 55 -15.07 -10.09 18.50
C ARG A 55 -15.30 -9.02 17.43
N ARG A 56 -16.52 -8.95 16.90
CA ARG A 56 -16.89 -7.91 15.95
C ARG A 56 -16.82 -6.52 16.56
N ALA A 57 -17.28 -6.33 17.79
CA ALA A 57 -17.22 -5.03 18.47
C ALA A 57 -15.76 -4.62 18.77
N GLU A 58 -14.92 -5.55 19.23
CA GLU A 58 -13.48 -5.34 19.46
C GLU A 58 -12.79 -4.92 18.16
N TRP A 59 -12.99 -5.67 17.08
CA TRP A 59 -12.44 -5.32 15.77
C TRP A 59 -12.93 -3.95 15.27
N GLN A 60 -14.19 -3.59 15.48
CA GLN A 60 -14.71 -2.27 15.10
C GLN A 60 -14.03 -1.15 15.89
N ILE A 61 -13.72 -1.38 17.17
CA ILE A 61 -13.00 -0.40 18.01
C ILE A 61 -11.55 -0.27 17.55
N GLU A 62 -10.85 -1.38 17.35
CA GLU A 62 -9.46 -1.39 16.84
C GLU A 62 -9.38 -0.70 15.48
N ARG A 63 -10.34 -0.99 14.59
CA ARG A 63 -10.46 -0.33 13.29
C ARG A 63 -10.72 1.16 13.40
N ALA A 64 -11.65 1.58 14.26
CA ALA A 64 -11.91 3.00 14.47
C ALA A 64 -10.66 3.74 14.99
N GLN A 65 -9.89 3.10 15.87
CA GLN A 65 -8.60 3.62 16.34
C GLN A 65 -7.58 3.71 15.20
N LYS A 66 -7.42 2.66 14.38
CA LYS A 66 -6.53 2.65 13.22
C LYS A 66 -6.87 3.77 12.22
N VAL A 67 -8.14 3.92 11.86
CA VAL A 67 -8.61 4.97 10.95
C VAL A 67 -8.37 6.36 11.53
N ALA A 68 -8.59 6.56 12.83
CA ALA A 68 -8.27 7.82 13.50
C ALA A 68 -6.77 8.12 13.47
N VAL A 69 -5.91 7.12 13.68
CA VAL A 69 -4.45 7.25 13.57
C VAL A 69 -4.02 7.64 12.15
N ILE A 70 -4.58 6.99 11.12
CA ILE A 70 -4.32 7.33 9.72
C ILE A 70 -4.72 8.78 9.43
N ALA A 71 -5.90 9.22 9.88
CA ALA A 71 -6.37 10.59 9.65
C ALA A 71 -5.48 11.64 10.35
N LEU A 72 -4.96 11.33 11.54
CA LEU A 72 -4.04 12.23 12.26
C LEU A 72 -2.65 12.28 11.62
N ALA A 73 -2.15 11.15 11.12
CA ALA A 73 -0.92 11.12 10.33
C ALA A 73 -1.06 11.90 9.03
N ASP A 74 -2.15 11.70 8.28
CA ASP A 74 -2.43 12.45 7.05
C ASP A 74 -2.49 13.96 7.31
N LEU A 75 -3.10 14.38 8.42
CA LEU A 75 -3.12 15.79 8.83
C LEU A 75 -1.70 16.36 9.07
N ALA A 76 -0.80 15.58 9.66
CA ALA A 76 0.59 15.99 9.86
C ALA A 76 1.36 16.06 8.53
N GLU A 77 1.17 15.07 7.65
CA GLU A 77 1.81 14.99 6.33
C GLU A 77 1.29 16.03 5.33
N HIS A 78 0.05 16.49 5.47
CA HIS A 78 -0.51 17.56 4.63
C HIS A 78 0.32 18.85 4.71
N ARG A 79 1.10 19.02 5.80
CA ARG A 79 2.09 20.10 5.90
C ARG A 79 3.38 19.82 5.13
N ASP A 80 3.78 18.61 4.77
CA ASP A 80 5.08 18.33 4.12
C ASP A 80 4.99 17.99 2.63
N ARG A 81 3.84 18.24 1.99
CA ARG A 81 3.56 17.89 0.57
C ARG A 81 3.66 16.38 0.27
N ALA A 82 3.86 15.54 1.28
CA ALA A 82 3.68 14.10 1.17
C ALA A 82 2.17 13.78 1.19
N THR A 83 1.77 12.72 0.49
CA THR A 83 0.38 12.26 0.45
C THR A 83 0.15 11.19 1.51
N GLY A 84 -1.08 11.05 2.03
CA GLY A 84 -1.47 9.95 2.92
C GLY A 84 -1.22 8.55 2.33
N GLU A 85 -1.03 8.45 1.01
CA GLU A 85 -0.61 7.20 0.37
C GLU A 85 0.79 6.75 0.80
N HIS A 86 1.72 7.70 1.05
CA HIS A 86 3.09 7.38 1.49
C HIS A 86 3.09 6.60 2.81
N VAL A 87 2.38 7.09 3.83
CA VAL A 87 2.36 6.44 5.14
C VAL A 87 1.75 5.04 5.08
N LEU A 88 0.76 4.82 4.21
CA LEU A 88 0.17 3.50 4.00
C LEU A 88 1.12 2.55 3.25
N ARG A 89 1.84 3.04 2.24
CA ARG A 89 2.87 2.24 1.54
C ARG A 89 4.02 1.83 2.47
N VAL A 90 4.48 2.74 3.31
CA VAL A 90 5.49 2.47 4.35
C VAL A 90 4.96 1.45 5.36
N ALA A 91 3.71 1.59 5.83
CA ALA A 91 3.08 0.65 6.75
C ALA A 91 3.01 -0.77 6.20
N ARG A 92 2.55 -0.91 4.96
CA ARG A 92 2.46 -2.20 4.28
C ARG A 92 3.84 -2.83 4.08
N LEU A 93 4.81 -2.08 3.57
CA LEU A 93 6.15 -2.58 3.33
C LEU A 93 6.87 -2.95 4.64
N THR A 94 6.67 -2.17 5.69
CA THR A 94 7.15 -2.47 7.05
C THR A 94 6.61 -3.80 7.55
N HIS A 95 5.29 -4.02 7.41
CA HIS A 95 4.66 -5.28 7.81
C HIS A 95 5.16 -6.49 7.00
N GLU A 96 5.24 -6.37 5.68
CA GLU A 96 5.76 -7.43 4.80
C GLU A 96 7.22 -7.80 5.14
N MET A 97 8.09 -6.80 5.38
CA MET A 97 9.46 -7.05 5.78
C MET A 97 9.56 -7.71 7.16
N ALA A 98 8.76 -7.26 8.13
CA ALA A 98 8.71 -7.86 9.46
C ALA A 98 8.25 -9.33 9.39
N ARG A 99 7.23 -9.63 8.58
CA ARG A 99 6.77 -10.99 8.29
C ARG A 99 7.86 -11.84 7.65
N HIS A 100 8.54 -11.31 6.64
CA HIS A 100 9.62 -12.01 5.96
C HIS A 100 10.78 -12.36 6.93
N LEU A 101 11.12 -11.44 7.83
CA LEU A 101 12.12 -11.69 8.89
C LEU A 101 11.64 -12.75 9.89
N ALA A 102 10.35 -12.77 10.22
CA ALA A 102 9.77 -13.74 11.15
C ALA A 102 9.80 -15.18 10.62
N GLU A 103 9.76 -15.35 9.30
CA GLU A 103 9.87 -16.66 8.62
C GLU A 103 11.33 -17.09 8.37
N SER A 104 12.30 -16.20 8.61
CA SER A 104 13.70 -16.50 8.40
C SER A 104 14.27 -17.47 9.45
N ALA A 105 15.30 -18.22 9.07
CA ALA A 105 15.99 -19.14 9.99
C ALA A 105 16.64 -18.43 11.19
N GLU A 106 16.98 -17.14 11.03
CA GLU A 106 17.57 -16.28 12.06
C GLU A 106 16.55 -15.27 12.58
N ARG A 107 15.33 -15.73 12.89
CA ARG A 107 14.25 -14.90 13.42
C ARG A 107 14.71 -14.09 14.64
N PRO A 108 14.66 -12.75 14.61
CA PRO A 108 14.87 -11.91 15.78
C PRO A 108 13.89 -12.25 16.92
N GLU A 109 14.37 -12.26 18.16
CA GLU A 109 13.56 -12.61 19.33
C GLU A 109 12.41 -11.62 19.55
N GLU A 110 12.58 -10.36 19.13
CA GLU A 110 11.58 -9.30 19.27
C GLU A 110 10.36 -9.47 18.34
N LEU A 111 10.43 -10.35 17.33
CA LEU A 111 9.33 -10.62 16.40
C LEU A 111 8.32 -11.63 17.00
N ASP A 112 7.50 -11.14 17.92
CA ASP A 112 6.30 -11.83 18.39
C ASP A 112 5.05 -11.48 17.53
N ASP A 113 3.94 -12.20 17.74
CA ASP A 113 2.71 -11.97 16.97
C ASP A 113 2.14 -10.56 17.20
N ASP A 114 2.39 -9.96 18.37
CA ASP A 114 1.92 -8.61 18.69
C ASP A 114 2.71 -7.55 17.94
N PHE A 115 4.04 -7.69 17.87
CA PHE A 115 4.91 -6.88 17.04
C PHE A 115 4.46 -6.93 15.58
N LEU A 116 4.23 -8.14 15.04
CA LEU A 116 3.83 -8.31 13.63
C LEU A 116 2.48 -7.67 13.31
N ARG A 117 1.52 -7.71 14.26
CA ARG A 117 0.24 -7.01 14.13
C ARG A 117 0.38 -5.49 14.17
N GLN A 118 1.27 -4.97 15.01
CA GLN A 118 1.29 -3.54 15.34
C GLN A 118 2.32 -2.72 14.56
N VAL A 119 3.47 -3.29 14.15
CA VAL A 119 4.60 -2.52 13.60
C VAL A 119 4.26 -1.74 12.34
N GLY A 120 3.44 -2.32 11.44
CA GLY A 120 2.96 -1.63 10.25
C GLY A 120 2.12 -0.41 10.60
N ILE A 121 1.13 -0.59 11.50
CA ILE A 121 0.26 0.50 11.95
C ILE A 121 1.06 1.56 12.72
N ALA A 122 1.98 1.16 13.57
CA ALA A 122 2.85 2.06 14.33
C ALA A 122 3.73 2.94 13.42
N SER A 123 4.19 2.40 12.29
CA SER A 123 5.02 3.13 11.33
C SER A 123 4.31 4.31 10.65
N ILE A 124 2.97 4.33 10.64
CA ILE A 124 2.17 5.44 10.08
C ILE A 124 2.50 6.76 10.78
N LEU A 125 2.93 6.71 12.05
CA LEU A 125 3.20 7.88 12.88
C LEU A 125 4.69 8.27 12.91
N HIS A 126 5.55 7.68 12.08
CA HIS A 126 7.00 7.93 12.13
C HIS A 126 7.36 9.43 12.01
N ASP A 127 6.63 10.16 11.15
CA ASP A 127 6.87 11.57 10.85
C ASP A 127 5.88 12.55 11.51
N VAL A 128 5.04 12.09 12.46
CA VAL A 128 4.02 12.94 13.11
C VAL A 128 4.62 14.20 13.77
N GLY A 129 5.89 14.14 14.18
CA GLY A 129 6.60 15.26 14.79
C GLY A 129 6.88 16.42 13.84
N LYS A 130 6.73 16.27 12.52
CA LYS A 130 6.86 17.37 11.55
C LYS A 130 5.91 18.53 11.84
N ILE A 131 4.82 18.28 12.58
CA ILE A 131 3.93 19.33 13.08
C ILE A 131 4.66 20.40 13.93
N SER A 132 5.80 20.06 14.52
CA SER A 132 6.61 20.99 15.33
C SER A 132 7.67 21.74 14.52
N VAL A 133 7.84 21.41 13.24
CA VAL A 133 8.79 22.08 12.34
C VAL A 133 8.15 23.36 11.77
N PRO A 134 8.85 24.51 11.80
CA PRO A 134 8.36 25.75 11.16
C PRO A 134 8.19 25.61 9.65
N ASP A 135 7.12 26.18 9.09
CA ASP A 135 6.85 26.14 7.63
C ASP A 135 8.00 26.71 6.80
N SER A 136 8.70 27.73 7.30
CA SER A 136 9.86 28.33 6.62
C SER A 136 11.02 27.37 6.42
N ILE A 137 11.12 26.32 7.25
CA ILE A 137 12.13 25.26 7.15
C ILE A 137 11.54 24.08 6.37
N LEU A 138 10.32 23.66 6.72
CA LEU A 138 9.64 22.53 6.08
C LEU A 138 9.46 22.73 4.56
N HIS A 139 9.09 23.94 4.14
CA HIS A 139 8.84 24.26 2.73
C HIS A 139 10.00 24.97 2.04
N LYS A 140 11.18 25.03 2.67
CA LYS A 140 12.30 25.80 2.14
C LYS A 140 12.67 25.30 0.73
N PRO A 141 12.67 26.17 -0.29
CA PRO A 141 13.14 25.78 -1.62
C PRO A 141 14.66 25.66 -1.60
N GLY A 142 15.18 24.44 -1.75
CA GLY A 142 16.61 24.15 -1.79
C GLY A 142 17.16 23.55 -0.48
N PRO A 143 18.50 23.44 -0.35
CA PRO A 143 19.11 22.78 0.80
C PRO A 143 18.94 23.59 2.09
N LEU A 144 18.74 22.88 3.20
CA LEU A 144 18.76 23.44 4.55
C LEU A 144 20.19 23.80 4.97
N THR A 145 20.36 24.91 5.69
CA THR A 145 21.62 25.21 6.40
C THR A 145 21.84 24.22 7.54
N PRO A 146 23.06 24.12 8.11
CA PRO A 146 23.30 23.25 9.26
C PRO A 146 22.38 23.54 10.47
N GLU A 147 22.04 24.80 10.71
CA GLU A 147 21.15 25.22 11.80
C GLU A 147 19.70 24.84 11.51
N GLU A 148 19.22 25.06 10.28
CA GLU A 148 17.88 24.66 9.85
C GLU A 148 17.73 23.13 9.86
N ARG A 149 18.78 22.41 9.46
CA ARG A 149 18.82 20.94 9.53
C ARG A 149 18.65 20.45 10.96
N LYS A 150 19.33 21.06 11.94
CA LYS A 150 19.12 20.72 13.36
C LYS A 150 17.68 20.94 13.81
N VAL A 151 16.99 21.97 13.28
CA VAL A 151 15.57 22.17 13.59
C VAL A 151 14.69 21.13 12.90
N MET A 152 14.97 20.78 11.65
CA MET A 152 14.27 19.71 10.93
C MET A 152 14.40 18.36 11.64
N GLU A 153 15.61 17.98 12.05
CA GLU A 153 15.92 16.71 12.72
C GLU A 153 15.19 16.53 14.06
N ARG A 154 14.68 17.62 14.66
CA ARG A 154 13.90 17.55 15.90
C ARG A 154 12.54 16.88 15.75
N HIS A 155 11.99 16.77 14.54
CA HIS A 155 10.70 16.10 14.34
C HIS A 155 10.72 14.68 14.96
N ALA A 156 11.84 13.96 14.87
CA ALA A 156 11.99 12.63 15.44
C ALA A 156 11.81 12.64 16.97
N VAL A 157 12.51 13.54 17.66
CA VAL A 157 12.44 13.69 19.13
C VAL A 157 11.07 14.22 19.56
N ASP A 158 10.57 15.25 18.88
CA ASP A 158 9.31 15.91 19.22
C ASP A 158 8.12 14.95 19.01
N GLY A 159 8.11 14.19 17.91
CA GLY A 159 7.13 13.15 17.60
C GLY A 159 7.17 11.99 18.60
N GLY A 160 8.37 11.47 18.88
CA GLY A 160 8.57 10.46 19.92
C GLY A 160 8.07 10.88 21.30
N ALA A 161 8.36 12.11 21.71
CA ALA A 161 7.89 12.65 22.98
C ALA A 161 6.35 12.79 23.03
N MET A 162 5.70 13.14 21.91
CA MET A 162 4.23 13.15 21.83
C MET A 162 3.66 11.74 22.01
N LEU A 163 4.20 10.76 21.30
CA LEU A 163 3.71 9.39 21.32
C LEU A 163 3.97 8.70 22.66
N LYS A 164 5.11 8.95 23.31
CA LYS A 164 5.41 8.45 24.66
C LYS A 164 4.40 8.93 25.70
N ARG A 165 3.92 10.18 25.58
CA ARG A 165 2.84 10.69 26.45
C ARG A 165 1.54 9.95 26.22
N VAL A 166 1.19 9.67 24.96
CA VAL A 166 -0.03 8.91 24.61
C VAL A 166 0.07 7.47 25.12
N GLU A 167 1.20 6.80 24.94
CA GLU A 167 1.48 5.47 25.50
C GLU A 167 1.28 5.45 27.02
N THR A 168 1.79 6.46 27.73
CA THR A 168 1.63 6.59 29.19
C THR A 168 0.16 6.71 29.59
N LEU A 169 -0.63 7.49 28.85
CA LEU A 169 -2.07 7.68 29.11
C LEU A 169 -2.89 6.42 28.84
N LEU A 170 -2.53 5.65 27.81
CA LEU A 170 -3.27 4.46 27.39
C LEU A 170 -2.84 3.18 28.11
N SER A 171 -1.67 3.18 28.78
CA SER A 171 -1.12 2.08 29.60
C SER A 171 -1.22 0.69 28.96
N GLY A 172 -0.10 0.20 28.41
CA GLY A 172 -0.01 -1.16 27.84
C GLY A 172 -0.37 -1.27 26.35
N SER A 173 -0.37 -0.15 25.62
CA SER A 173 -0.55 -0.18 24.15
C SER A 173 0.80 -0.37 23.45
N ARG A 174 1.09 -1.61 23.01
CA ARG A 174 2.29 -1.93 22.21
C ARG A 174 2.38 -1.10 20.92
N GLN A 175 1.23 -0.75 20.34
CA GLN A 175 1.15 0.11 19.16
C GLN A 175 1.85 1.46 19.38
N PHE A 176 1.54 2.15 20.48
CA PHE A 176 2.11 3.47 20.76
C PHE A 176 3.54 3.41 21.29
N GLU A 177 3.91 2.31 21.97
CA GLU A 177 5.30 2.03 22.32
C GLU A 177 6.17 1.92 21.05
N LEU A 178 5.76 1.07 20.10
CA LEU A 178 6.44 0.93 18.81
C LEU A 178 6.42 2.25 18.03
N ALA A 179 5.30 2.98 18.01
CA ALA A 179 5.21 4.24 17.30
C ALA A 179 6.18 5.29 17.86
N ALA A 180 6.29 5.40 19.19
CA ALA A 180 7.25 6.30 19.84
C ALA A 180 8.69 5.89 19.51
N GLU A 181 9.00 4.59 19.57
CA GLU A 181 10.31 4.05 19.22
C GLU A 181 10.68 4.36 17.76
N ILE A 182 9.77 4.09 16.83
CA ILE A 182 9.94 4.36 15.40
C ILE A 182 10.14 5.86 15.16
N ALA A 183 9.26 6.72 15.69
CA ALA A 183 9.34 8.16 15.46
C ALA A 183 10.68 8.74 15.88
N VAL A 184 11.23 8.31 17.02
CA VAL A 184 12.54 8.78 17.50
C VAL A 184 13.68 8.23 16.64
N HIS A 185 13.64 6.97 16.23
CA HIS A 185 14.83 6.26 15.77
C HIS A 185 14.87 5.88 14.29
N HIS A 186 13.81 6.12 13.51
CA HIS A 186 13.75 5.70 12.10
C HIS A 186 14.82 6.37 11.19
N HIS A 187 15.44 7.45 11.66
CA HIS A 187 16.57 8.13 11.00
C HIS A 187 17.95 7.78 11.59
N GLU A 188 18.00 6.88 12.57
CA GLU A 188 19.27 6.32 13.02
C GLU A 188 19.88 5.47 11.89
N ARG A 189 21.21 5.48 11.79
CA ARG A 189 21.95 4.75 10.77
C ARG A 189 22.73 3.63 11.41
N TRP A 190 22.79 2.49 10.75
CA TRP A 190 23.50 1.31 11.28
C TRP A 190 24.96 1.59 11.68
N ASP A 191 25.63 2.54 11.00
CA ASP A 191 26.99 3.02 11.25
C ASP A 191 27.12 4.08 12.37
N GLY A 192 26.04 4.44 13.07
CA GLY A 192 26.05 5.44 14.14
C GLY A 192 26.08 6.90 13.66
N LYS A 193 25.98 7.16 12.36
CA LYS A 193 25.99 8.53 11.80
C LYS A 193 24.60 9.14 11.63
N GLY A 194 23.57 8.46 12.14
CA GLY A 194 22.19 8.93 12.11
C GLY A 194 21.89 9.92 13.23
N TYR A 195 20.62 10.25 13.36
CA TYR A 195 20.09 11.15 14.39
C TYR A 195 18.81 10.55 14.99
N PRO A 196 18.37 10.99 16.17
CA PRO A 196 18.91 12.08 17.01
C PRO A 196 20.03 11.66 17.98
N HIS A 197 20.22 10.36 18.24
CA HIS A 197 21.11 9.88 19.29
C HIS A 197 22.41 9.27 18.76
N GLY A 198 22.52 8.99 17.45
CA GLY A 198 23.71 8.38 16.86
C GLY A 198 23.87 6.92 17.30
N LEU A 199 22.75 6.21 17.45
CA LEU A 199 22.75 4.79 17.80
C LEU A 199 23.34 3.98 16.65
N ALA A 200 24.10 2.94 16.98
CA ALA A 200 24.76 2.08 16.00
C ALA A 200 24.36 0.61 16.18
N GLY A 201 24.32 -0.12 15.07
CA GLY A 201 24.03 -1.55 15.09
C GLY A 201 22.72 -1.90 15.77
N ALA A 202 22.76 -2.95 16.59
CA ALA A 202 21.60 -3.46 17.32
C ALA A 202 21.13 -2.56 18.47
N ALA A 203 21.84 -1.47 18.78
CA ALA A 203 21.32 -0.45 19.71
C ALA A 203 20.13 0.31 19.10
N ILE A 204 20.02 0.33 17.76
CA ILE A 204 18.85 0.85 17.07
C ILE A 204 17.73 -0.19 17.20
N PRO A 205 16.54 0.20 17.68
CA PRO A 205 15.45 -0.75 17.82
C PRO A 205 15.04 -1.39 16.49
N LEU A 206 14.56 -2.65 16.56
CA LEU A 206 14.22 -3.42 15.36
C LEU A 206 13.12 -2.73 14.54
N SER A 207 12.10 -2.18 15.20
CA SER A 207 10.99 -1.46 14.54
C SER A 207 11.52 -0.29 13.70
N ALA A 208 12.39 0.54 14.28
CA ALA A 208 13.01 1.68 13.61
C ALA A 208 13.93 1.27 12.46
N ARG A 209 14.68 0.16 12.59
CA ARG A 209 15.50 -0.38 11.50
C ARG A 209 14.66 -0.84 10.30
N ILE A 210 13.53 -1.49 10.57
CA ILE A 210 12.57 -1.92 9.51
C ILE A 210 11.97 -0.68 8.84
N VAL A 211 11.46 0.27 9.61
CA VAL A 211 10.80 1.47 9.08
C VAL A 211 11.77 2.37 8.33
N GLY A 212 13.00 2.57 8.81
CA GLY A 212 14.00 3.38 8.11
C GLY A 212 14.38 2.81 6.73
N VAL A 213 14.33 1.48 6.56
CA VAL A 213 14.48 0.85 5.24
C VAL A 213 13.23 1.06 4.38
N ALA A 214 12.03 0.90 4.96
CA ALA A 214 10.77 1.08 4.24
C ALA A 214 10.59 2.52 3.73
N ASP A 215 10.84 3.50 4.58
CA ASP A 215 10.71 4.92 4.29
C ASP A 215 11.68 5.35 3.17
N VAL A 216 12.97 5.02 3.30
CA VAL A 216 13.94 5.36 2.25
C VAL A 216 13.61 4.66 0.93
N PHE A 217 13.16 3.39 0.96
CA PHE A 217 12.72 2.72 -0.25
C PHE A 217 11.56 3.47 -0.91
N ASP A 218 10.50 3.78 -0.16
CA ASP A 218 9.33 4.49 -0.69
C ASP A 218 9.68 5.89 -1.21
N ALA A 219 10.55 6.63 -0.50
CA ALA A 219 11.02 7.94 -0.89
C ALA A 219 11.86 7.93 -2.18
N LEU A 220 12.54 6.83 -2.48
CA LEU A 220 13.30 6.65 -3.72
C LEU A 220 12.42 6.17 -4.88
N SER A 221 11.50 5.24 -4.63
CA SER A 221 10.66 4.60 -5.66
C SER A 221 9.39 5.36 -6.02
N SER A 222 8.97 6.33 -5.20
CA SER A 222 7.76 7.11 -5.45
C SER A 222 8.06 8.41 -6.20
N GLU A 223 7.15 8.83 -7.07
CA GLU A 223 7.23 10.13 -7.74
C GLU A 223 6.96 11.25 -6.74
N ARG A 224 7.78 12.30 -6.75
CA ARG A 224 7.59 13.50 -5.93
C ARG A 224 7.63 14.74 -6.83
N PRO A 225 6.99 15.87 -6.47
CA PRO A 225 6.94 17.07 -7.32
C PRO A 225 8.31 17.59 -7.81
N TYR A 226 9.38 17.26 -7.08
CA TYR A 226 10.75 17.71 -7.36
C TYR A 226 11.69 16.58 -7.84
N LYS A 227 11.19 15.34 -7.95
CA LYS A 227 12.03 14.17 -8.22
C LYS A 227 11.24 13.07 -8.95
N ARG A 228 11.78 12.64 -10.10
CA ARG A 228 11.31 11.42 -10.77
C ARG A 228 11.58 10.20 -9.89
N ALA A 229 10.61 9.30 -9.80
CA ALA A 229 10.75 7.98 -9.20
C ALA A 229 11.95 7.22 -9.79
N TRP A 230 12.78 6.64 -8.92
CA TRP A 230 13.82 5.71 -9.33
C TRP A 230 13.19 4.38 -9.74
N THR A 231 13.84 3.68 -10.67
CA THR A 231 13.45 2.30 -10.97
C THR A 231 13.73 1.41 -9.77
N GLN A 232 12.98 0.31 -9.64
CA GLN A 232 13.21 -0.69 -8.59
C GLN A 232 14.67 -1.18 -8.57
N ALA A 233 15.30 -1.33 -9.73
CA ALA A 233 16.70 -1.74 -9.86
C ALA A 233 17.67 -0.70 -9.28
N GLU A 234 17.51 0.58 -9.62
CA GLU A 234 18.33 1.69 -9.09
C GLU A 234 18.16 1.83 -7.58
N THR A 235 16.92 1.77 -7.09
CA THR A 235 16.63 1.83 -5.65
C THR A 235 17.30 0.67 -4.93
N LEU A 236 17.17 -0.57 -5.43
CA LEU A 236 17.80 -1.74 -4.82
C LEU A 236 19.33 -1.69 -4.83
N GLU A 237 19.94 -1.18 -5.90
CA GLU A 237 21.38 -0.98 -5.96
C GLU A 237 21.85 -0.02 -4.85
N TYR A 238 21.15 1.10 -4.68
CA TYR A 238 21.44 2.05 -3.59
C TYR A 238 21.26 1.42 -2.21
N MET A 239 20.15 0.73 -1.96
CA MET A 239 19.87 0.11 -0.67
C MET A 239 20.93 -0.96 -0.33
N ARG A 240 21.36 -1.77 -1.30
CA ARG A 240 22.44 -2.75 -1.14
C ARG A 240 23.79 -2.08 -0.88
N ALA A 241 24.10 -0.98 -1.56
CA ALA A 241 25.34 -0.24 -1.31
C ALA A 241 25.38 0.37 0.11
N GLY A 242 24.21 0.73 0.66
CA GLY A 242 24.05 1.21 2.03
C GLY A 242 23.98 0.11 3.10
N ALA A 243 23.94 -1.18 2.73
CA ALA A 243 23.84 -2.28 3.68
C ALA A 243 25.09 -2.38 4.57
N GLY A 244 24.89 -2.52 5.87
CA GLY A 244 25.96 -2.53 6.87
C GLY A 244 26.55 -1.15 7.17
N THR A 245 26.05 -0.07 6.55
CA THR A 245 26.43 1.30 6.87
C THR A 245 25.21 2.16 7.19
N GLN A 246 24.41 2.55 6.19
CA GLN A 246 23.16 3.25 6.44
C GLN A 246 22.11 2.32 7.05
N PHE A 247 22.03 1.09 6.54
CA PHE A 247 20.97 0.14 6.85
C PHE A 247 21.51 -1.14 7.51
N ASP A 248 20.70 -1.79 8.34
CA ASP A 248 20.96 -3.17 8.75
C ASP A 248 20.85 -4.08 7.51
N ALA A 249 21.92 -4.81 7.21
CA ALA A 249 22.01 -5.66 6.02
C ALA A 249 20.94 -6.76 5.99
N ARG A 250 20.49 -7.24 7.16
CA ARG A 250 19.43 -8.26 7.24
C ARG A 250 18.07 -7.70 6.81
N ILE A 251 17.81 -6.43 7.14
CA ILE A 251 16.57 -5.76 6.77
C ILE A 251 16.56 -5.44 5.27
N VAL A 252 17.70 -5.03 4.70
CA VAL A 252 17.83 -4.86 3.24
C VAL A 252 17.64 -6.20 2.51
N ALA A 253 18.15 -7.30 3.07
CA ALA A 253 17.90 -8.63 2.52
C ALA A 253 16.41 -9.02 2.58
N ALA A 254 15.71 -8.68 3.67
CA ALA A 254 14.27 -8.90 3.80
C ALA A 254 13.47 -8.08 2.79
N LEU A 255 13.80 -6.80 2.58
CA LEU A 255 13.23 -5.98 1.51
C LEU A 255 13.37 -6.65 0.15
N HIS A 256 14.57 -7.17 -0.14
CA HIS A 256 14.82 -7.87 -1.40
C HIS A 256 13.94 -9.12 -1.56
N GLY A 257 13.85 -9.95 -0.51
CA GLY A 257 13.01 -11.14 -0.52
C GLY A 257 11.51 -10.83 -0.70
N VAL A 258 11.02 -9.75 -0.08
CA VAL A 258 9.65 -9.25 -0.29
C VAL A 258 9.41 -8.85 -1.75
N LEU A 259 10.36 -8.13 -2.36
CA LEU A 259 10.22 -7.70 -3.75
C LEU A 259 10.32 -8.86 -4.74
N GLU A 260 11.20 -9.83 -4.50
CA GLU A 260 11.27 -11.06 -5.30
C GLU A 260 9.95 -11.85 -5.23
N GLU A 261 9.33 -11.92 -4.05
CA GLU A 261 8.02 -12.54 -3.91
C GLU A 261 6.95 -11.78 -4.70
N ARG A 262 6.90 -10.45 -4.57
CA ARG A 262 5.97 -9.61 -5.35
C ARG A 262 6.14 -9.81 -6.84
N ASP A 263 7.37 -9.92 -7.34
CA ASP A 263 7.65 -10.17 -8.76
C ASP A 263 7.24 -11.59 -9.17
N ARG A 264 7.43 -12.60 -8.30
CA ARG A 264 7.05 -14.00 -8.55
C ARG A 264 5.54 -14.21 -8.57
N THR A 265 4.80 -13.51 -7.72
CA THR A 265 3.34 -13.64 -7.59
C THR A 265 2.57 -12.65 -8.45
N ARG A 266 3.26 -11.74 -9.15
CA ARG A 266 2.66 -10.78 -10.08
C ARG A 266 1.92 -11.51 -11.20
N ARG A 267 0.61 -11.31 -11.27
CA ARG A 267 -0.26 -11.92 -12.30
C ARG A 267 -0.51 -10.99 -13.47
N ILE A 268 -0.63 -9.70 -13.21
CA ILE A 268 -1.09 -8.72 -14.18
C ILE A 268 -0.08 -7.58 -14.25
N VAL A 269 0.26 -7.20 -15.47
CA VAL A 269 1.11 -6.02 -15.75
C VAL A 269 0.31 -5.10 -16.63
N TRP A 270 0.25 -3.82 -16.29
CA TRP A 270 -0.40 -2.81 -17.11
C TRP A 270 0.08 -2.87 -18.56
N GLN A 271 -0.85 -2.87 -19.51
CA GLN A 271 -0.56 -2.92 -20.93
C GLN A 271 -1.14 -1.69 -21.65
N PRO A 272 -0.53 -1.23 -22.75
CA PRO A 272 -1.04 -0.08 -23.49
C PRO A 272 -2.50 -0.20 -23.97
N HIS A 273 -3.07 -1.40 -24.09
CA HIS A 273 -4.48 -1.57 -24.49
C HIS A 273 -5.49 -1.47 -23.32
N MET A 274 -4.99 -1.37 -22.08
CA MET A 274 -5.76 -1.15 -20.87
C MET A 274 -6.00 0.33 -20.59
N THR A 275 -5.26 1.23 -21.25
CA THR A 275 -5.50 2.68 -21.15
C THR A 275 -6.89 3.03 -21.69
N LEU A 276 -7.54 3.91 -20.96
CA LEU A 276 -8.76 4.60 -21.33
C LEU A 276 -8.47 5.99 -21.92
N GLY A 277 -7.22 6.43 -21.90
CA GLY A 277 -6.79 7.73 -22.43
C GLY A 277 -7.06 8.90 -21.50
N HIS A 278 -7.46 8.64 -20.25
CA HIS A 278 -7.63 9.65 -19.21
C HIS A 278 -6.61 9.40 -18.09
N PRO A 279 -5.54 10.22 -17.95
CA PRO A 279 -4.40 9.93 -17.09
C PRO A 279 -4.76 9.61 -15.62
N LEU A 280 -5.71 10.34 -15.04
CA LEU A 280 -6.13 10.10 -13.65
C LEU A 280 -6.90 8.78 -13.47
N ILE A 281 -7.68 8.37 -14.47
CA ILE A 281 -8.45 7.13 -14.41
C ILE A 281 -7.50 5.95 -14.66
N ASP A 282 -6.60 6.08 -15.63
CA ASP A 282 -5.56 5.09 -15.89
C ASP A 282 -4.64 4.89 -14.67
N HIS A 283 -4.34 5.97 -13.95
CA HIS A 283 -3.57 5.89 -12.71
C HIS A 283 -4.33 5.14 -11.61
N ASP A 284 -5.60 5.46 -11.39
CA ASP A 284 -6.44 4.70 -10.45
C ASP A 284 -6.45 3.21 -10.83
N HIS A 285 -6.70 2.89 -12.11
CA HIS A 285 -6.75 1.50 -12.58
C HIS A 285 -5.45 0.75 -12.34
N GLN A 286 -4.29 1.40 -12.48
CA GLN A 286 -3.00 0.82 -12.11
C GLN A 286 -2.93 0.48 -10.62
N THR A 287 -3.45 1.33 -9.74
CA THR A 287 -3.57 1.03 -8.30
C THR A 287 -4.42 -0.21 -8.05
N LEU A 288 -5.56 -0.39 -8.74
CA LEU A 288 -6.37 -1.60 -8.60
C LEU A 288 -5.60 -2.86 -9.05
N LEU A 289 -4.84 -2.78 -10.15
CA LEU A 289 -3.97 -3.87 -10.59
C LEU A 289 -2.93 -4.25 -9.54
N GLU A 290 -2.36 -3.25 -8.86
CA GLU A 290 -1.43 -3.50 -7.76
C GLU A 290 -2.11 -4.26 -6.62
N LEU A 291 -3.33 -3.90 -6.23
CA LEU A 291 -4.10 -4.63 -5.21
C LEU A 291 -4.41 -6.07 -5.63
N VAL A 292 -4.77 -6.30 -6.90
CA VAL A 292 -4.96 -7.65 -7.47
C VAL A 292 -3.67 -8.48 -7.37
N ASN A 293 -2.53 -7.87 -7.70
CA ASN A 293 -1.24 -8.53 -7.62
C ASN A 293 -0.80 -8.81 -6.17
N GLN A 294 -1.12 -7.92 -5.23
CA GLN A 294 -0.84 -8.11 -3.81
C GLN A 294 -1.60 -9.33 -3.26
N VAL A 295 -2.93 -9.38 -3.43
CA VAL A 295 -3.73 -10.53 -2.99
C VAL A 295 -3.44 -11.80 -3.80
N SER A 296 -2.65 -11.72 -4.88
CA SER A 296 -2.19 -12.91 -5.58
C SER A 296 -1.08 -13.66 -4.86
N SER A 297 -0.40 -13.01 -3.92
CA SER A 297 0.57 -13.68 -3.05
C SER A 297 -0.14 -14.63 -2.07
N PRO A 298 0.28 -15.91 -1.97
CA PRO A 298 -0.21 -16.82 -0.94
C PRO A 298 0.08 -16.34 0.48
N LEU A 299 1.17 -15.59 0.69
CA LEU A 299 1.52 -15.02 1.99
C LEU A 299 0.49 -13.96 2.39
N THR A 300 0.20 -13.03 1.48
CA THR A 300 -0.84 -12.00 1.70
C THR A 300 -2.22 -12.62 1.95
N ARG A 301 -2.62 -13.65 1.18
CA ARG A 301 -3.95 -14.28 1.32
C ARG A 301 -4.18 -14.97 2.67
N ARG A 302 -3.12 -15.35 3.36
CA ARG A 302 -3.19 -16.06 4.64
C ARG A 302 -2.88 -15.16 5.83
N ASP A 303 -2.62 -13.89 5.57
CA ASP A 303 -2.24 -12.92 6.59
C ASP A 303 -3.37 -11.91 6.82
N PRO A 304 -4.10 -11.99 7.94
CA PRO A 304 -5.21 -11.09 8.23
C PRO A 304 -4.82 -9.62 8.23
N VAL A 305 -3.59 -9.29 8.66
CA VAL A 305 -3.10 -7.90 8.70
C VAL A 305 -2.81 -7.40 7.29
N ALA A 306 -2.21 -8.24 6.44
CA ALA A 306 -1.99 -7.90 5.04
C ALA A 306 -3.30 -7.77 4.27
N LEU A 307 -4.27 -8.66 4.50
CA LEU A 307 -5.62 -8.55 3.94
C LEU A 307 -6.33 -7.27 4.39
N GLU A 308 -6.17 -6.85 5.65
CA GLU A 308 -6.71 -5.60 6.13
C GLU A 308 -6.12 -4.40 5.39
N PHE A 309 -4.80 -4.35 5.17
CA PHE A 309 -4.18 -3.30 4.35
C PHE A 309 -4.75 -3.25 2.93
N VAL A 310 -4.88 -4.40 2.26
CA VAL A 310 -5.48 -4.49 0.91
C VAL A 310 -6.92 -3.97 0.90
N LEU A 311 -7.72 -4.35 1.91
CA LEU A 311 -9.11 -3.92 2.02
C LEU A 311 -9.26 -2.43 2.36
N ASP A 312 -8.35 -1.86 3.16
CA ASP A 312 -8.30 -0.43 3.45
C ASP A 312 -7.98 0.38 2.18
N GLU A 313 -6.96 -0.04 1.42
CA GLU A 313 -6.59 0.58 0.15
C GLU A 313 -7.70 0.43 -0.89
N LEU A 314 -8.34 -0.75 -0.96
CA LEU A 314 -9.48 -0.98 -1.84
C LEU A 314 -10.66 -0.08 -1.49
N LEU A 315 -10.98 0.09 -0.21
CA LEU A 315 -12.06 0.96 0.22
C LEU A 315 -11.74 2.43 -0.12
N ALA A 316 -10.50 2.89 0.13
CA ALA A 316 -10.06 4.22 -0.27
C ALA A 316 -10.18 4.41 -1.79
N TYR A 317 -9.71 3.44 -2.58
CA TYR A 317 -9.89 3.40 -4.03
C TYR A 317 -11.36 3.59 -4.41
N THR A 318 -12.28 2.81 -3.83
CA THR A 318 -13.72 2.92 -4.16
C THR A 318 -14.27 4.32 -3.91
N VAL A 319 -13.83 5.00 -2.85
CA VAL A 319 -14.35 6.33 -2.50
C VAL A 319 -13.85 7.39 -3.47
N TYR A 320 -12.55 7.40 -3.77
CA TYR A 320 -11.95 8.45 -4.59
C TYR A 320 -12.18 8.23 -6.09
N HIS A 321 -12.01 7.01 -6.56
CA HIS A 321 -12.16 6.66 -7.97
C HIS A 321 -13.61 6.85 -8.43
N PHE A 322 -14.58 6.25 -7.73
CA PHE A 322 -15.98 6.34 -8.11
C PHE A 322 -16.50 7.77 -8.08
N ALA A 323 -16.14 8.57 -7.07
CA ALA A 323 -16.53 9.97 -7.01
C ALA A 323 -15.99 10.78 -8.20
N ARG A 324 -14.77 10.47 -8.64
CA ARG A 324 -14.12 11.11 -9.80
C ARG A 324 -14.80 10.72 -11.10
N GLU A 325 -15.02 9.42 -11.32
CA GLU A 325 -15.71 8.91 -12.50
C GLU A 325 -17.14 9.46 -12.62
N GLU A 326 -17.90 9.45 -11.52
CA GLU A 326 -19.26 9.99 -11.49
C GLU A 326 -19.29 11.49 -11.83
N LYS A 327 -18.30 12.26 -11.37
CA LYS A 327 -18.17 13.69 -11.68
C LYS A 327 -17.85 13.91 -13.17
N LEU A 328 -16.97 13.10 -13.75
CA LEU A 328 -16.65 13.14 -15.18
C LEU A 328 -17.86 12.77 -16.04
N MET A 329 -18.58 11.72 -15.67
CA MET A 329 -19.81 11.30 -16.33
C MET A 329 -20.92 12.36 -16.27
N GLU A 330 -21.09 13.00 -15.11
CA GLU A 330 -22.07 14.07 -14.91
C GLU A 330 -21.75 15.28 -15.80
N ALA A 331 -20.48 15.70 -15.83
CA ALA A 331 -20.01 16.77 -16.71
C ALA A 331 -20.18 16.43 -18.20
N ALA A 332 -20.04 15.16 -18.56
CA ALA A 332 -20.23 14.67 -19.93
C ALA A 332 -21.70 14.45 -20.33
N GLY A 333 -22.66 14.55 -19.39
CA GLY A 333 -24.07 14.25 -19.65
C GLY A 333 -24.32 12.77 -19.98
N TYR A 334 -23.57 11.85 -19.35
CA TYR A 334 -23.68 10.42 -19.62
C TYR A 334 -25.09 9.89 -19.27
N PRO A 335 -25.80 9.25 -20.22
CA PRO A 335 -27.22 8.91 -20.06
C PRO A 335 -27.50 7.88 -18.95
N ASP A 336 -26.55 6.97 -18.70
CA ASP A 336 -26.72 5.87 -17.74
C ASP A 336 -26.09 6.15 -16.37
N LEU A 337 -25.79 7.41 -16.04
CA LEU A 337 -25.14 7.81 -14.77
C LEU A 337 -25.86 7.25 -13.53
N ALA A 338 -27.20 7.26 -13.51
CA ALA A 338 -27.97 6.76 -12.39
C ALA A 338 -27.81 5.24 -12.19
N GLN A 339 -27.66 4.47 -13.27
CA GLN A 339 -27.38 3.04 -13.19
C GLN A 339 -25.94 2.81 -12.72
N HIS A 340 -24.99 3.57 -13.23
CA HIS A 340 -23.57 3.45 -12.84
C HIS A 340 -23.36 3.75 -11.34
N LYS A 341 -23.98 4.82 -10.81
CA LYS A 341 -24.01 5.11 -9.36
C LYS A 341 -24.55 3.95 -8.51
N ARG A 342 -25.51 3.17 -9.02
CA ARG A 342 -26.00 1.96 -8.31
C ARG A 342 -24.97 0.84 -8.30
N VAL A 343 -24.24 0.66 -9.38
CA VAL A 343 -23.14 -0.32 -9.45
C VAL A 343 -22.05 0.05 -8.44
N HIS A 344 -21.61 1.31 -8.41
CA HIS A 344 -20.63 1.80 -7.41
C HIS A 344 -21.10 1.57 -5.97
N ALA A 345 -22.35 1.94 -5.65
CA ALA A 345 -22.91 1.72 -4.33
C ALA A 345 -22.94 0.23 -3.93
N HIS A 346 -23.23 -0.66 -4.89
CA HIS A 346 -23.19 -2.10 -4.67
C HIS A 346 -21.77 -2.60 -4.40
N MET A 347 -20.79 -2.14 -5.17
CA MET A 347 -19.38 -2.53 -5.02
C MET A 347 -18.80 -2.05 -3.67
N ILE A 348 -19.11 -0.81 -3.25
CA ILE A 348 -18.75 -0.31 -1.92
C ILE A 348 -19.35 -1.21 -0.82
N ALA A 349 -20.61 -1.63 -0.96
CA ALA A 349 -21.25 -2.51 0.00
C ALA A 349 -20.56 -3.90 0.05
N GLN A 350 -20.14 -4.45 -1.10
CA GLN A 350 -19.39 -5.70 -1.16
C GLN A 350 -18.01 -5.59 -0.49
N VAL A 351 -17.27 -4.51 -0.73
CA VAL A 351 -15.97 -4.28 -0.07
C VAL A 351 -16.14 -4.17 1.45
N ARG A 352 -17.15 -3.44 1.93
CA ARG A 352 -17.44 -3.34 3.37
C ARG A 352 -17.83 -4.68 4.00
N GLU A 353 -18.51 -5.54 3.25
CA GLU A 353 -18.86 -6.88 3.71
C GLU A 353 -17.62 -7.79 3.81
N LEU A 354 -16.75 -7.78 2.78
CA LEU A 354 -15.46 -8.48 2.84
C LEU A 354 -14.62 -8.00 4.02
N GLN A 355 -14.63 -6.69 4.28
CA GLN A 355 -13.93 -6.11 5.41
C GLN A 355 -14.52 -6.54 6.76
N ALA A 356 -15.85 -6.62 6.90
CA ALA A 356 -16.48 -7.09 8.13
C ALA A 356 -16.15 -8.54 8.47
N ARG A 357 -15.82 -9.37 7.47
CA ARG A 357 -15.43 -10.78 7.64
C ARG A 357 -14.00 -10.97 8.15
N LEU A 358 -13.16 -9.93 8.13
CA LEU A 358 -11.84 -9.98 8.82
C LEU A 358 -12.00 -10.30 10.31
N ALA A 359 -13.05 -9.75 10.95
CA ALA A 359 -13.35 -9.98 12.36
C ALA A 359 -13.75 -11.43 12.67
N GLU A 360 -14.14 -12.21 11.65
CA GLU A 360 -14.63 -13.58 11.79
C GLU A 360 -13.51 -14.62 11.60
N ALA A 361 -12.26 -14.17 11.37
CA ALA A 361 -11.11 -15.03 11.08
C ALA A 361 -11.38 -16.03 9.95
N ASP A 362 -12.09 -15.57 8.92
CA ASP A 362 -12.53 -16.37 7.79
C ASP A 362 -11.34 -16.77 6.91
N GLU A 363 -10.95 -18.05 6.97
CA GLU A 363 -9.82 -18.59 6.20
C GLU A 363 -10.02 -18.53 4.67
N ALA A 364 -11.27 -18.43 4.20
CA ALA A 364 -11.59 -18.30 2.78
C ALA A 364 -11.51 -16.85 2.27
N LEU A 365 -11.41 -15.87 3.18
CA LEU A 365 -11.50 -14.45 2.83
C LEU A 365 -10.46 -14.03 1.79
N GLY A 366 -9.21 -14.51 1.90
CA GLY A 366 -8.14 -14.15 0.97
C GLY A 366 -8.41 -14.64 -0.46
N ASP A 367 -8.91 -15.86 -0.61
CA ASP A 367 -9.25 -16.42 -1.92
C ASP A 367 -10.51 -15.76 -2.51
N GLU A 368 -11.49 -15.43 -1.67
CA GLU A 368 -12.68 -14.70 -2.09
C GLU A 368 -12.40 -13.26 -2.49
N LEU A 369 -11.54 -12.55 -1.74
CA LEU A 369 -11.08 -11.21 -2.05
C LEU A 369 -10.34 -11.19 -3.39
N GLN A 370 -9.48 -12.19 -3.63
CA GLN A 370 -8.84 -12.35 -4.93
C GLN A 370 -9.85 -12.52 -6.06
N ALA A 371 -10.78 -13.46 -5.91
CA ALA A 371 -11.79 -13.71 -6.94
C ALA A 371 -12.68 -12.48 -7.17
N PHE A 372 -12.98 -11.72 -6.11
CA PHE A 372 -13.71 -10.45 -6.19
C PHE A 372 -12.94 -9.39 -6.99
N LEU A 373 -11.66 -9.18 -6.67
CA LEU A 373 -10.81 -8.21 -7.36
C LEU A 373 -10.54 -8.59 -8.83
N GLU A 374 -10.36 -9.88 -9.13
CA GLU A 374 -10.21 -10.36 -10.51
C GLU A 374 -11.48 -10.11 -11.33
N ARG A 375 -12.68 -10.37 -10.77
CA ARG A 375 -13.96 -10.04 -11.43
C ARG A 375 -14.15 -8.55 -11.62
N TRP A 376 -13.87 -7.75 -10.59
CA TRP A 376 -13.92 -6.29 -10.68
C TRP A 376 -13.11 -5.79 -11.86
N LEU A 377 -11.84 -6.19 -11.95
CA LEU A 377 -10.96 -5.75 -13.01
C LEU A 377 -11.51 -6.11 -14.41
N VAL A 378 -12.08 -7.30 -14.59
CA VAL A 378 -12.59 -7.73 -15.90
C VAL A 378 -13.92 -7.07 -16.24
N GLU A 379 -14.87 -7.06 -15.31
CA GLU A 379 -16.25 -6.67 -15.60
C GLU A 379 -16.45 -5.14 -15.57
N HIS A 380 -15.82 -4.47 -14.62
CA HIS A 380 -15.98 -3.03 -14.42
C HIS A 380 -14.94 -2.26 -15.24
N ILE A 381 -13.65 -2.44 -14.95
CA ILE A 381 -12.57 -1.65 -15.54
C ILE A 381 -12.41 -1.94 -17.05
N LEU A 382 -12.25 -3.23 -17.40
CA LEU A 382 -12.07 -3.62 -18.79
C LEU A 382 -13.41 -3.72 -19.56
N GLY A 383 -14.54 -3.54 -18.89
CA GLY A 383 -15.89 -3.72 -19.43
C GLY A 383 -16.76 -2.46 -19.39
N GLU A 384 -17.21 -2.06 -18.21
CA GLU A 384 -18.07 -0.87 -17.99
C GLU A 384 -17.39 0.44 -18.34
N ASP A 385 -16.15 0.66 -17.91
CA ASP A 385 -15.53 1.99 -18.02
C ASP A 385 -15.29 2.36 -19.49
N ARG A 386 -14.98 1.36 -20.31
CA ARG A 386 -14.83 1.52 -21.77
C ARG A 386 -16.10 2.05 -22.45
N ARG A 387 -17.27 1.91 -21.84
CA ARG A 387 -18.55 2.37 -22.41
C ARG A 387 -18.74 3.87 -22.27
N TYR A 388 -18.28 4.46 -21.16
CA TYR A 388 -18.50 5.89 -20.88
C TYR A 388 -17.35 6.77 -21.37
N ILE A 389 -16.15 6.21 -21.56
CA ILE A 389 -14.98 6.96 -22.04
C ILE A 389 -15.22 7.75 -23.33
N PRO A 390 -15.95 7.26 -24.35
CA PRO A 390 -16.27 8.08 -25.52
C PRO A 390 -17.03 9.39 -25.21
N PHE A 391 -17.68 9.48 -24.04
CA PHE A 391 -18.40 10.67 -23.58
C PHE A 391 -17.49 11.64 -22.82
N VAL A 392 -16.41 11.15 -22.19
CA VAL A 392 -15.49 11.94 -21.38
C VAL A 392 -14.32 12.40 -22.25
N ARG A 393 -14.15 13.71 -22.44
CA ARG A 393 -13.00 14.25 -23.19
C ARG A 393 -11.74 14.16 -22.34
N ALA A 394 -10.61 13.80 -22.95
CA ALA A 394 -9.30 13.78 -22.28
C ALA A 394 -8.89 15.15 -21.70
N ASP A 395 -9.39 16.23 -22.29
CA ASP A 395 -9.12 17.62 -21.87
C ASP A 395 -10.20 18.21 -20.95
N ALA A 396 -11.11 17.39 -20.41
CA ALA A 396 -12.07 17.85 -19.41
C ALA A 396 -11.34 18.10 -18.08
N GLU A 397 -10.66 19.25 -17.98
CA GLU A 397 -10.06 19.71 -16.73
C GLU A 397 -11.15 19.82 -15.66
N LEU A 398 -10.89 19.21 -14.51
CA LEU A 398 -11.74 19.25 -13.31
C LEU A 398 -11.09 20.03 -12.17
#